data_AF-A0A251SU36-F1
#
_entry.id   AF-A0A251SU36-F1
#
_cell.length_a   1.000
_cell.length_b   1.000
_cell.length_c   1.000
_cell.angle_alpha   90.00
_cell.angle_beta   90.00
_cell.angle_gamma   90.00
#
_symmetry.space_group_name_H-M   'P 1'
#
loop_
_entity.id
_entity.type
_entity.pdbx_description
1 polymer ?
#
loop_
_entity_poly.entity_id
_entity_poly.type
_entity_poly.pdbx_seq_one_letter_code
_entity_poly.pdbx_strand_id
1 'polypeptide(L)'
;MGPANEEQSVIITFAAGTPGYYDPQYAMTNTLAKESDVHSLCVVLLEVLCGRLCCTYSNGRIEQNLVRKWIESYEEKKLNDIIFKDTAIEPLEQSALETFSDIAYRCLQESHEDRPRMAKVVTELETALIYQKVHIVFVGC
;
A
#
# COMPACT_ATOMS: atom_id res chain seq x y z
N MET A 1 -10.85 -6.18 -17.62
CA MET A 1 -10.46 -7.20 -16.63
C MET A 1 -9.63 -8.23 -17.35
N GLY A 2 -8.38 -8.44 -16.92
CA GLY A 2 -7.53 -9.49 -17.47
C GLY A 2 -7.93 -10.88 -16.98
N PRO A 3 -7.44 -11.95 -17.63
CA PRO A 3 -7.70 -13.31 -17.18
C PRO A 3 -7.04 -13.55 -15.82
N ALA A 4 -7.84 -13.75 -14.78
CA ALA A 4 -7.37 -13.95 -13.40
C ALA A 4 -6.55 -15.25 -13.19
N ASN A 5 -6.53 -16.16 -14.17
CA ASN A 5 -6.05 -17.54 -14.03
C ASN A 5 -4.69 -17.84 -14.70
N GLU A 6 -4.01 -16.86 -15.28
CA GLU A 6 -2.68 -17.05 -15.89
C GLU A 6 -1.59 -16.57 -14.93
N GLU A 7 -0.48 -17.28 -14.75
CA GLU A 7 0.57 -16.89 -13.79
C GLU A 7 1.14 -15.49 -14.06
N GLN A 8 1.23 -15.10 -15.34
CA GLN A 8 1.56 -13.76 -15.81
C GLN A 8 0.57 -13.35 -16.89
N SER A 9 -0.23 -12.32 -16.64
CA SER A 9 -1.16 -11.75 -17.61
C SER A 9 -0.78 -10.30 -17.86
N VAL A 10 -0.36 -9.98 -19.09
CA VAL A 10 0.02 -8.63 -19.49
C VAL A 10 -0.96 -8.13 -20.54
N ILE A 11 -1.49 -6.92 -20.34
CA ILE A 11 -2.45 -6.30 -21.25
C ILE A 11 -1.92 -4.94 -21.68
N ILE A 12 -1.80 -4.71 -22.99
CA ILE A 12 -1.44 -3.41 -23.54
C ILE A 12 -2.74 -2.64 -23.79
N THR A 13 -2.95 -1.55 -23.06
CA THR A 13 -4.14 -0.69 -23.20
C THR A 13 -3.82 0.71 -22.71
N PHE A 14 -4.50 1.72 -23.26
CA PHE A 14 -4.38 3.09 -22.78
C PHE A 14 -4.56 3.16 -21.27
N ALA A 15 -3.62 3.85 -20.59
CA ALA A 15 -3.68 4.08 -19.16
C ALA A 15 -4.99 4.79 -18.78
N ALA A 16 -5.81 4.16 -17.92
CA ALA A 16 -7.12 4.68 -17.54
C ALA A 16 -7.53 4.29 -16.12
N GLY A 17 -8.18 5.24 -15.41
CA GLY A 17 -8.92 5.12 -14.12
C GLY A 17 -8.54 6.19 -13.05
N THR A 18 -8.36 5.85 -11.76
CA THR A 18 -8.30 6.84 -10.65
C THR A 18 -6.90 7.39 -10.30
N PRO A 19 -6.65 8.71 -10.41
CA PRO A 19 -5.39 9.33 -9.99
C PRO A 19 -5.05 9.07 -8.52
N GLY A 20 -3.77 8.83 -8.23
CA GLY A 20 -3.27 8.45 -6.91
C GLY A 20 -3.08 6.94 -6.73
N TYR A 21 -3.90 6.12 -7.39
CA TYR A 21 -3.81 4.66 -7.34
C TYR A 21 -3.09 4.07 -8.57
N TYR A 22 -2.78 4.90 -9.57
CA TYR A 22 -2.08 4.46 -10.78
C TYR A 22 -0.68 3.95 -10.48
N ASP A 23 -0.45 2.74 -10.94
CA ASP A 23 0.90 2.24 -11.16
C ASP A 23 1.67 3.16 -12.15
N PRO A 24 2.80 3.74 -11.73
CA PRO A 24 3.59 4.64 -12.58
C PRO A 24 4.15 3.94 -13.81
N GLN A 25 4.54 2.66 -13.71
CA GLN A 25 5.05 1.90 -14.84
C GLN A 25 3.94 1.58 -15.85
N TYR A 26 2.72 1.27 -15.38
CA TYR A 26 1.57 1.16 -16.28
C TYR A 26 1.29 2.48 -17.00
N ALA A 27 1.31 3.60 -16.27
CA ALA A 27 1.07 4.93 -16.85
C ALA A 27 2.11 5.29 -17.93
N MET A 28 3.38 4.91 -17.74
CA MET A 28 4.45 5.16 -18.71
C MET A 28 4.40 4.21 -19.92
N THR A 29 4.12 2.94 -19.69
CA THR A 29 4.28 1.88 -20.71
C THR A 29 2.98 1.46 -21.37
N ASN A 30 1.83 1.90 -20.86
CA ASN A 30 0.49 1.37 -21.21
C ASN A 30 0.38 -0.15 -21.05
N THR A 31 1.25 -0.74 -20.22
CA THR A 31 1.31 -2.18 -19.96
C THR A 31 0.73 -2.47 -18.57
N LEU A 32 -0.47 -3.01 -18.54
CA LEU A 32 -1.16 -3.42 -17.33
C LEU A 32 -0.71 -4.83 -16.95
N ALA A 33 -0.25 -5.00 -15.72
CA ALA A 33 0.18 -6.28 -15.17
C ALA A 33 -0.45 -6.52 -13.79
N LYS A 34 -0.28 -7.71 -13.22
CA LYS A 34 -0.78 -8.02 -11.86
C LYS A 34 -0.13 -7.13 -10.80
N GLU A 35 1.11 -6.75 -11.06
CA GLU A 35 1.93 -5.85 -10.28
C GLU A 35 1.32 -4.44 -10.22
N SER A 36 0.51 -4.06 -11.22
CA SER A 36 -0.28 -2.83 -11.19
C SER A 36 -1.38 -2.89 -10.13
N ASP A 37 -2.08 -4.04 -10.01
CA ASP A 37 -3.08 -4.25 -8.95
C ASP A 37 -2.43 -4.29 -7.56
N VAL A 38 -1.22 -4.86 -7.44
CA VAL A 38 -0.41 -4.82 -6.20
C VAL A 38 -0.12 -3.39 -5.79
N HIS A 39 0.30 -2.53 -6.73
CA HIS A 39 0.55 -1.12 -6.44
C HIS A 39 -0.71 -0.41 -5.94
N SER A 40 -1.83 -0.53 -6.67
CA SER A 40 -3.10 0.10 -6.30
C SER A 40 -3.61 -0.37 -4.93
N LEU A 41 -3.48 -1.66 -4.61
CA LEU A 41 -3.84 -2.19 -3.29
C LEU A 41 -2.98 -1.56 -2.19
N CYS A 42 -1.67 -1.44 -2.38
CA CYS A 42 -0.79 -0.95 -1.32
C CYS A 42 -0.93 0.56 -1.09
N VAL A 43 -1.41 1.34 -2.07
CA VAL A 43 -1.91 2.70 -1.82
C VAL A 43 -3.07 2.68 -0.83
N VAL A 44 -4.05 1.78 -1.01
CA VAL A 44 -5.19 1.63 -0.07
C VAL A 44 -4.72 1.19 1.31
N LEU A 45 -3.73 0.30 1.41
CA LEU A 45 -3.16 -0.10 2.70
C LEU A 45 -2.56 1.10 3.46
N LEU A 46 -1.89 2.01 2.76
CA LEU A 46 -1.38 3.24 3.39
C LEU A 46 -2.49 4.22 3.75
N GLU A 47 -3.58 4.29 2.99
CA GLU A 47 -4.78 5.06 3.38
C GLU A 47 -5.35 4.57 4.70
N VAL A 48 -5.45 3.25 4.88
CA VAL A 48 -5.91 2.62 6.12
C VAL A 48 -4.96 2.93 7.28
N LEU A 49 -3.65 2.78 7.06
CA LEU A 49 -2.64 3.04 8.10
C LEU A 49 -2.61 4.52 8.53
N CYS A 50 -2.75 5.44 7.57
CA CYS A 50 -2.68 6.88 7.83
C CYS A 50 -4.03 7.51 8.16
N GLY A 51 -5.14 6.79 7.94
CA GLY A 51 -6.50 7.30 8.13
C GLY A 51 -6.84 8.48 7.21
N ARG A 52 -6.21 8.55 6.03
CA ARG A 52 -6.33 9.68 5.09
C ARG A 52 -6.37 9.17 3.66
N LEU A 53 -7.16 9.83 2.82
CA LEU A 53 -7.18 9.52 1.39
C LEU A 53 -5.83 9.88 0.73
N CYS A 54 -5.38 9.06 -0.21
CA CYS A 54 -4.11 9.24 -0.91
C CYS A 54 -4.14 10.48 -1.80
N CYS A 55 -5.32 10.86 -2.29
CA CYS A 55 -5.54 12.06 -3.08
C CYS A 55 -6.81 12.78 -2.62
N THR A 56 -6.71 14.10 -2.48
CA THR A 56 -7.88 14.98 -2.28
C THR A 56 -8.10 15.83 -3.52
N TYR A 57 -9.36 16.17 -3.78
CA TYR A 57 -9.76 16.92 -4.96
C TYR A 57 -10.47 18.21 -4.57
N SER A 58 -10.10 19.30 -5.25
CA SER A 58 -10.74 20.60 -5.12
C SER A 58 -11.01 21.15 -6.52
N ASN A 59 -12.26 21.55 -6.79
CA ASN A 59 -12.72 22.01 -8.12
C ASN A 59 -12.34 21.08 -9.28
N GLY A 60 -12.43 19.76 -9.08
CA GLY A 60 -12.12 18.76 -10.10
C GLY A 60 -10.63 18.59 -10.41
N ARG A 61 -9.74 19.17 -9.60
CA ARG A 61 -8.28 19.02 -9.72
C ARG A 61 -7.73 18.36 -8.46
N ILE A 62 -6.66 17.60 -8.62
CA ILE A 62 -5.91 17.03 -7.49
C ILE A 62 -5.31 18.20 -6.70
N GLU A 63 -5.72 18.34 -5.45
CA GLU A 63 -5.20 19.34 -4.53
C GLU A 63 -3.98 18.81 -3.77
N GLN A 64 -4.04 17.54 -3.37
CA GLN A 64 -2.96 16.87 -2.66
C GLN A 64 -2.83 15.43 -3.16
N ASN A 65 -1.58 14.96 -3.27
CA ASN A 65 -1.24 13.56 -3.42
C ASN A 65 -0.23 13.20 -2.32
N LEU A 66 -0.61 12.28 -1.43
CA LEU A 66 0.15 11.88 -0.25
C LEU A 66 1.05 10.67 -0.49
N VAL A 67 0.91 9.95 -1.60
CA VAL A 67 1.63 8.69 -1.85
C VAL A 67 3.14 8.89 -1.73
N ARG A 68 3.69 9.90 -2.43
CA ARG A 68 5.13 10.21 -2.35
C ARG A 68 5.56 10.54 -0.91
N LYS A 69 4.76 11.33 -0.19
CA LYS A 69 5.07 11.71 1.20
C LYS A 69 5.10 10.49 2.12
N TRP A 70 4.22 9.50 1.91
CA TRP A 70 4.21 8.27 2.70
C TRP A 70 5.44 7.42 2.42
N ILE A 71 5.84 7.29 1.16
CA ILE A 71 7.07 6.60 0.75
C ILE A 71 8.30 7.27 1.42
N GLU A 72 8.42 8.60 1.32
CA GLU A 72 9.50 9.36 1.97
C GLU A 72 9.49 9.17 3.50
N SER A 73 8.30 9.15 4.12
CA SER A 73 8.18 8.94 5.56
C SER A 73 8.64 7.53 5.98
N TYR A 74 8.46 6.52 5.13
CA TYR A 74 9.01 5.18 5.34
C TYR A 74 10.54 5.20 5.28
N GLU A 75 11.11 5.75 4.21
CA GLU A 75 12.55 5.81 3.97
C GLU A 75 13.30 6.58 5.06
N GLU A 76 12.69 7.67 5.55
CA GLU A 76 13.23 8.49 6.64
C GLU A 76 12.97 7.92 8.04
N LYS A 77 12.28 6.78 8.16
CA LYS A 77 11.85 6.18 9.45
C LYS A 77 10.97 7.10 10.29
N LYS A 78 10.11 7.88 9.63
CA LYS A 78 9.17 8.86 10.23
C LYS A 78 7.70 8.45 10.09
N LEU A 79 7.42 7.15 9.94
CA LEU A 79 6.05 6.64 9.85
C LEU A 79 5.17 7.09 11.02
N ASN A 80 5.73 7.19 12.23
CA ASN A 80 5.02 7.65 13.42
C ASN A 80 4.44 9.07 13.30
N ASP A 81 4.90 9.88 12.35
CA ASP A 81 4.41 11.24 12.10
C ASP A 81 3.16 11.26 11.21
N ILE A 82 2.92 10.18 10.46
CA ILE A 82 1.84 10.07 9.46
C ILE A 82 0.77 9.04 9.81
N ILE A 83 1.09 8.06 10.65
CA ILE A 83 0.14 7.02 11.10
C ILE A 83 -1.03 7.67 11.83
N PHE A 84 -2.23 7.14 11.59
CA PHE A 84 -3.43 7.56 12.30
C PHE A 84 -3.32 7.23 13.80
N LYS A 85 -3.64 8.20 14.65
CA LYS A 85 -3.62 8.04 16.10
C LYS A 85 -4.97 8.46 16.67
N ASP A 86 -5.62 7.56 17.38
CA ASP A 86 -6.86 7.81 18.10
C ASP A 86 -6.78 7.11 19.46
N THR A 87 -7.20 7.78 20.53
CA THR A 87 -7.12 7.22 21.88
C THR A 87 -8.10 6.07 22.13
N ALA A 88 -9.10 5.89 21.26
CA ALA A 88 -10.03 4.78 21.28
C ALA A 88 -9.53 3.53 20.52
N ILE A 89 -8.40 3.64 19.81
CA ILE A 89 -7.81 2.54 19.05
C ILE A 89 -6.51 2.10 19.73
N GLU A 90 -6.34 0.79 19.89
CA GLU A 90 -5.09 0.25 20.41
C GLU A 90 -3.92 0.59 19.48
N PRO A 91 -2.78 1.05 20.01
CA PRO A 91 -1.59 1.30 19.21
C PRO A 91 -1.15 0.04 18.45
N LEU A 92 -0.62 0.24 17.25
CA LEU A 92 0.06 -0.83 16.54
C LEU A 92 1.31 -1.26 17.32
N GLU A 93 1.48 -2.57 17.45
CA GLU A 93 2.72 -3.15 17.92
C GLU A 93 3.83 -2.90 16.89
N GLN A 94 5.06 -2.68 17.37
CA GLN A 94 6.17 -2.23 16.54
C GLN A 94 6.50 -3.21 15.40
N SER A 95 6.55 -4.52 15.68
CA SER A 95 6.83 -5.57 14.70
C SER A 95 5.70 -5.68 13.67
N ALA A 96 4.44 -5.53 14.09
CA ALA A 96 3.29 -5.44 13.20
C ALA A 96 3.39 -4.24 12.26
N LEU A 97 3.76 -3.06 12.79
CA LEU A 97 3.95 -1.85 12.01
C LEU A 97 5.10 -1.98 11.01
N GLU A 98 6.24 -2.51 11.45
CA GLU A 98 7.40 -2.72 10.59
C GLU A 98 7.07 -3.68 9.44
N THR A 99 6.43 -4.81 9.74
CA THR A 99 6.04 -5.80 8.73
C THR A 99 5.04 -5.21 7.73
N PHE A 100 4.01 -4.51 8.22
CA PHE A 100 2.98 -3.90 7.39
C PHE A 100 3.54 -2.80 6.49
N SER A 101 4.37 -1.91 7.06
CA SER A 101 4.92 -0.78 6.33
C SER A 101 5.98 -1.20 5.31
N ASP A 102 6.79 -2.21 5.63
CA ASP A 102 7.77 -2.77 4.70
C ASP A 102 7.10 -3.41 3.48
N ILE A 103 6.06 -4.24 3.69
CA ILE A 103 5.37 -4.85 2.54
C ILE A 103 4.66 -3.79 1.69
N ALA A 104 4.04 -2.78 2.31
CA ALA A 104 3.40 -1.69 1.60
C ALA A 104 4.42 -0.87 0.77
N TYR A 105 5.61 -0.58 1.33
CA TYR A 105 6.68 0.11 0.62
C TYR A 105 7.20 -0.70 -0.58
N ARG A 106 7.41 -2.01 -0.41
CA ARG A 106 7.86 -2.90 -1.51
C ARG A 106 6.83 -3.00 -2.65
N CYS A 107 5.54 -2.93 -2.37
CA CYS A 107 4.51 -2.86 -3.43
C CYS A 107 4.57 -1.57 -4.26
N LEU A 108 5.09 -0.48 -3.69
CA LEU A 108 5.08 0.84 -4.30
C LEU A 108 6.35 1.14 -5.11
N GLN A 109 7.27 0.17 -5.22
CA GLN A 109 8.44 0.29 -6.07
C GLN A 109 8.05 0.58 -7.52
N GLU A 110 8.86 1.39 -8.20
CA GLU A 110 8.55 1.82 -9.57
C GLU A 110 8.52 0.64 -10.53
N SER A 111 9.50 -0.26 -10.44
CA SER A 111 9.61 -1.46 -11.28
C SER A 111 8.67 -2.58 -10.82
N HIS A 112 7.97 -3.21 -11.76
CA HIS A 112 7.15 -4.41 -11.56
C HIS A 112 7.97 -5.56 -10.96
N GLU A 113 9.23 -5.71 -11.37
CA GLU A 113 10.09 -6.81 -10.93
C GLU A 113 10.48 -6.70 -9.45
N ASP A 114 10.50 -5.48 -8.91
CA ASP A 114 10.82 -5.22 -7.51
C ASP A 114 9.58 -5.37 -6.60
N ARG A 115 8.38 -5.49 -7.19
CA ARG A 115 7.14 -5.66 -6.44
C ARG A 115 6.94 -7.13 -6.06
N PRO A 116 6.55 -7.41 -4.81
CA PRO A 116 6.22 -8.76 -4.39
C PRO A 116 4.94 -9.26 -5.08
N ARG A 117 4.85 -10.57 -5.28
CA ARG A 117 3.60 -11.21 -5.71
C ARG A 117 2.52 -11.02 -4.64
N MET A 118 1.26 -10.91 -5.07
CA MET A 118 0.12 -10.75 -4.16
C MET A 118 0.05 -11.82 -3.06
N ALA A 119 0.41 -13.07 -3.37
CA ALA A 119 0.47 -14.14 -2.36
C ALA A 119 1.43 -13.80 -1.21
N LYS A 120 2.60 -13.22 -1.52
CA LYS A 120 3.56 -12.77 -0.51
C LYS A 120 3.04 -11.58 0.28
N VAL A 121 2.32 -10.65 -0.37
CA VAL A 121 1.64 -9.54 0.30
C VAL A 121 0.68 -10.05 1.36
N VAL A 122 -0.19 -11.00 1.00
CA VAL A 122 -1.16 -11.61 1.93
C VAL A 122 -0.44 -12.28 3.11
N THR A 123 0.58 -13.10 2.86
CA THR A 123 1.34 -13.77 3.94
C THR A 123 1.98 -12.80 4.93
N GLU A 124 2.54 -11.69 4.45
CA GLU A 124 3.17 -10.67 5.32
C GLU A 124 2.11 -9.89 6.11
N LEU A 125 0.95 -9.59 5.51
CA LEU A 125 -0.18 -8.97 6.21
C LEU A 125 -0.75 -9.88 7.30
N GLU A 126 -0.88 -11.19 7.03
CA GLU A 126 -1.26 -12.19 8.04
C GLU A 126 -0.24 -12.24 9.19
N THR A 127 1.05 -12.14 8.86
CA THR A 127 2.14 -12.11 9.85
C THR A 127 2.05 -10.85 10.72
N ALA A 128 1.85 -9.68 10.12
CA ALA A 128 1.64 -8.43 10.86
C ALA A 128 0.41 -8.52 11.79
N LEU A 129 -0.68 -9.13 11.33
CA LEU A 129 -1.87 -9.36 12.15
C LEU A 129 -1.58 -10.28 13.34
N ILE A 130 -0.76 -11.32 13.16
CA ILE A 130 -0.34 -12.21 14.25
C ILE A 130 0.46 -11.43 15.29
N TYR A 131 1.44 -10.61 14.89
CA TYR A 131 2.21 -9.79 15.82
C TYR A 131 1.32 -8.86 16.65
N GLN A 132 0.35 -8.20 16.01
CA GLN A 132 -0.61 -7.36 16.72
C GLN A 132 -1.44 -8.17 17.73
N LYS A 133 -1.99 -9.33 17.34
CA LYS A 133 -2.84 -10.15 18.22
C LYS A 133 -2.08 -10.72 19.40
N VAL A 134 -0.86 -11.21 19.18
CA VAL A 134 0.00 -11.73 20.26
C VAL A 134 0.21 -10.65 21.31
N HIS A 135 0.54 -9.43 20.90
CA HIS A 135 0.69 -8.29 21.81
C HIS A 135 -0.59 -8.01 22.61
N ILE A 136 -1.75 -7.96 21.96
CA ILE A 136 -3.04 -7.74 22.64
C ILE A 136 -3.31 -8.80 23.71
N VAL A 137 -3.06 -10.08 23.40
CA VAL A 137 -3.25 -11.19 24.34
C VAL A 137 -2.34 -11.07 25.56
N PHE A 138 -1.09 -10.62 25.39
CA PHE A 138 -0.14 -10.46 26.49
C PHE A 138 -0.37 -9.19 27.32
N VAL A 139 -0.90 -8.11 26.76
CA VAL A 139 -1.21 -6.87 27.50
C VAL A 139 -2.56 -6.95 28.23
N GLY A 140 -3.49 -7.79 27.75
CA GLY A 140 -4.80 -8.00 28.36
C GLY A 140 -4.87 -9.02 29.51
N CYS A 141 -3.75 -9.66 29.88
CA CYS A 141 -3.62 -10.56 31.04
C CYS A 141 -2.88 -9.88 32.19
#